data_AF-A0A6B2CVR4-F1
#
_entry.id   AF-A0A6B2CVR4-F1
#
_cell.length_a   1.000
_cell.length_b   1.000
_cell.length_c   1.000
_cell.angle_alpha   90.00
_cell.angle_beta   90.00
_cell.angle_gamma   90.00
#
_symmetry.space_group_name_H-M   'P 1'
#
loop_
_entity.id
_entity.type
_entity.pdbx_description
1 polymer ?
#
loop_
_entity_poly.entity_id
_entity_poly.type
_entity_poly.pdbx_seq_one_letter_code
_entity_poly.pdbx_strand_id
1 'polypeptide(L)'
;ELASMGAAEFTAQTYFHSLAWFIDRGEFREQVEMQVRAVEELIGHRPRAAENTEFIYNNDVACFLHSMGFSTVVTEGVDWVLGWRSPNYVYKAWGCDARVLVRNYRLSDDVGFRFGARWWDQWPLTADKYAAWLEATPGDLVFIAVDYETFGEHHWPESGIHEFLRWLPREVAKRPRLRFATVSEAASRHPPRDVYDVPPWATISWADERDLSAWLGNELQRNAFALLSWLYPYAKALGGEVLRLWRELSTSDHLYYQATKMGPAGEVHSYFSPYGSAYKAHDVYTAALYALVLHIRERWSAEAAERVVFNDERCFYGGGVKICSLKDLRAVDAGFKERHRRDLLRWLTDVFLLTPAEAERALSIR
;
A
#
# COMPACT_ATOMS: atom_id res chain seq x y z
N GLU A 1 25.13 9.14 4.03
CA GLU A 1 25.62 10.34 4.75
C GLU A 1 24.55 11.01 5.60
N LEU A 2 23.45 11.54 5.03
CA LEU A 2 22.40 12.20 5.85
C LEU A 2 21.77 11.27 6.90
N ALA A 3 21.46 10.03 6.51
CA ALA A 3 20.93 9.03 7.44
C ALA A 3 21.93 8.62 8.53
N SER A 4 23.24 8.53 8.20
CA SER A 4 24.27 8.20 9.20
C SER A 4 24.51 9.33 10.19
N MET A 5 24.20 10.58 9.80
CA MET A 5 24.22 11.75 10.69
C MET A 5 22.94 11.89 11.52
N GLY A 6 21.92 11.04 11.32
CA GLY A 6 20.62 11.18 11.95
C GLY A 6 19.81 12.39 11.46
N ALA A 7 20.22 13.05 10.36
CA ALA A 7 19.53 14.20 9.78
C ALA A 7 18.32 13.80 8.93
N ALA A 8 18.26 12.54 8.50
CA ALA A 8 17.16 11.94 7.76
C ALA A 8 16.97 10.49 8.22
N GLU A 9 15.79 9.93 7.98
CA GLU A 9 15.56 8.50 8.11
C GLU A 9 14.73 7.98 6.94
N PHE A 10 14.73 6.67 6.73
CA PHE A 10 13.92 6.02 5.72
C PHE A 10 12.74 5.32 6.38
N THR A 11 11.56 5.48 5.79
CA THR A 11 10.33 4.78 6.18
C THR A 11 10.22 3.47 5.40
N ALA A 12 9.76 2.41 6.05
CA ALA A 12 9.48 1.15 5.37
C ALA A 12 8.11 1.16 4.70
N GLN A 13 8.02 0.50 3.56
CA GLN A 13 6.75 0.23 2.85
C GLN A 13 6.91 -1.02 1.98
N THR A 14 5.88 -1.39 1.22
CA THR A 14 5.99 -2.53 0.29
C THR A 14 7.05 -2.25 -0.78
N TYR A 15 7.88 -3.24 -1.11
CA TYR A 15 8.97 -3.10 -2.09
C TYR A 15 8.49 -2.71 -3.49
N PHE A 16 7.32 -3.18 -3.91
CA PHE A 16 6.76 -2.95 -5.24
C PHE A 16 5.71 -1.83 -5.25
N HIS A 17 5.59 -1.04 -4.18
CA HIS A 17 4.51 -0.07 -4.03
C HIS A 17 3.14 -0.71 -4.36
N SER A 18 2.87 -1.88 -3.77
CA SER A 18 1.75 -2.74 -4.13
C SER A 18 0.56 -2.62 -3.19
N LEU A 19 -0.60 -3.09 -3.66
CA LEU A 19 -1.78 -3.31 -2.81
C LEU A 19 -1.79 -4.69 -2.13
N ALA A 20 -0.61 -5.30 -1.91
CA ALA A 20 -0.48 -6.66 -1.36
C ALA A 20 -1.19 -6.86 -0.01
N TRP A 21 -1.36 -5.78 0.77
CA TRP A 21 -2.19 -5.78 1.98
C TRP A 21 -3.54 -6.44 1.70
N PHE A 22 -4.27 -6.01 0.67
CA PHE A 22 -5.61 -6.52 0.38
C PHE A 22 -5.65 -7.93 -0.24
N ILE A 23 -4.50 -8.55 -0.50
CA ILE A 23 -4.40 -9.86 -1.15
C ILE A 23 -3.96 -10.92 -0.14
N ASP A 24 -2.78 -10.74 0.48
CA ASP A 24 -2.25 -11.69 1.45
C ASP A 24 -1.31 -11.01 2.46
N ARG A 25 -1.51 -11.30 3.74
CA ARG A 25 -0.74 -10.68 4.83
C ARG A 25 0.71 -11.18 4.88
N GLY A 26 0.96 -12.43 4.48
CA GLY A 26 2.31 -13.00 4.39
C GLY A 26 3.09 -12.34 3.26
N GLU A 27 2.46 -12.16 2.10
CA GLU A 27 3.05 -11.44 0.98
C GLU A 27 3.33 -9.97 1.29
N PHE A 28 2.38 -9.29 1.95
CA PHE A 28 2.59 -7.93 2.43
C PHE A 28 3.83 -7.84 3.33
N ARG A 29 3.96 -8.74 4.32
CA ARG A 29 5.15 -8.83 5.17
C ARG A 29 6.42 -9.04 4.35
N GLU A 30 6.41 -9.99 3.44
CA GLU A 30 7.58 -10.30 2.61
C GLU A 30 8.03 -9.08 1.80
N GLN A 31 7.09 -8.33 1.20
CA GLN A 31 7.42 -7.13 0.44
C GLN A 31 7.96 -6.00 1.32
N VAL A 32 7.41 -5.80 2.51
CA VAL A 32 7.94 -4.80 3.46
C VAL A 32 9.36 -5.20 3.91
N GLU A 33 9.60 -6.47 4.21
CA GLU A 33 10.92 -6.97 4.57
C GLU A 33 11.93 -6.90 3.41
N MET A 34 11.48 -7.06 2.16
CA MET A 34 12.31 -6.84 0.98
C MET A 34 12.79 -5.38 0.89
N GLN A 35 11.91 -4.41 1.13
CA GLN A 35 12.27 -3.00 1.12
C GLN A 35 13.22 -2.64 2.26
N VAL A 36 12.96 -3.15 3.47
CA VAL A 36 13.87 -2.99 4.62
C VAL A 36 15.26 -3.51 4.29
N ARG A 37 15.35 -4.72 3.72
CA ARG A 37 16.65 -5.30 3.32
C ARG A 37 17.35 -4.45 2.27
N ALA A 38 16.65 -3.99 1.25
CA ALA A 38 17.25 -3.15 0.20
C ALA A 38 17.79 -1.83 0.77
N VAL A 39 17.04 -1.17 1.67
CA VAL A 39 17.52 0.06 2.33
C VAL A 39 18.74 -0.24 3.22
N GLU A 40 18.72 -1.35 3.95
CA GLU A 40 19.83 -1.74 4.82
C GLU A 40 21.09 -2.07 3.99
N GLU A 41 20.96 -2.80 2.89
CA GLU A 41 22.07 -3.18 2.01
C GLU A 41 22.65 -2.00 1.23
N LEU A 42 21.79 -1.11 0.70
CA LEU A 42 22.22 -0.01 -0.16
C LEU A 42 22.66 1.24 0.64
N ILE A 43 22.02 1.49 1.78
CA ILE A 43 22.17 2.74 2.54
C ILE A 43 22.78 2.51 3.93
N GLY A 44 22.80 1.27 4.44
CA GLY A 44 23.27 0.96 5.79
C GLY A 44 22.31 1.47 6.89
N HIS A 45 21.03 1.67 6.55
CA HIS A 45 20.02 2.14 7.48
C HIS A 45 18.87 1.15 7.57
N ARG A 46 18.44 0.81 8.79
CA ARG A 46 17.26 -0.03 9.01
C ARG A 46 16.07 0.86 9.40
N PRO A 47 15.01 0.94 8.59
CA PRO A 47 13.81 1.72 8.90
C PRO A 47 13.20 1.37 10.27
N ARG A 48 12.72 2.39 10.98
CA ARG A 48 12.02 2.26 12.28
C ARG A 48 10.56 2.71 12.26
N ALA A 49 10.24 3.52 11.26
CA ALA A 49 8.89 3.91 10.91
C ALA A 49 8.44 3.15 9.66
N ALA A 50 7.14 2.98 9.49
CA ALA A 50 6.56 2.37 8.31
C ALA A 50 5.30 3.09 7.86
N GLU A 51 4.98 2.91 6.60
CA GLU A 51 3.68 3.17 6.01
C GLU A 51 3.27 1.97 5.16
N ASN A 52 2.00 1.91 4.85
CA ASN A 52 1.55 1.11 3.72
C ASN A 52 1.47 2.02 2.50
N THR A 53 1.55 1.40 1.32
CA THR A 53 1.43 2.05 0.02
C THR A 53 0.32 3.10 0.02
N GLU A 54 0.61 4.31 -0.47
CA GLU A 54 -0.37 5.41 -0.61
C GLU A 54 -1.00 5.88 0.71
N PHE A 55 -0.27 5.70 1.81
CA PHE A 55 -0.75 5.93 3.18
C PHE A 55 -2.02 5.14 3.51
N ILE A 56 -2.27 4.02 2.82
CA ILE A 56 -3.46 3.20 3.02
C ILE A 56 -3.48 2.67 4.45
N TYR A 57 -4.45 3.11 5.23
CA TYR A 57 -4.45 2.88 6.67
C TYR A 57 -5.81 2.44 7.20
N ASN A 58 -5.74 1.45 8.08
CA ASN A 58 -6.73 1.15 9.09
C ASN A 58 -6.01 0.57 10.32
N ASN A 59 -6.73 0.32 11.40
CA ASN A 59 -6.15 -0.22 12.64
C ASN A 59 -5.40 -1.55 12.42
N ASP A 60 -5.91 -2.42 11.54
CA ASP A 60 -5.27 -3.70 11.25
C ASP A 60 -3.91 -3.51 10.55
N VAL A 61 -3.81 -2.55 9.60
CA VAL A 61 -2.53 -2.19 8.94
C VAL A 61 -1.53 -1.74 10.01
N ALA A 62 -1.95 -0.83 10.88
CA ALA A 62 -1.09 -0.25 11.90
C ALA A 62 -0.57 -1.33 12.86
N CYS A 63 -1.45 -2.20 13.33
CA CYS A 63 -1.08 -3.26 14.26
C CYS A 63 -0.27 -4.38 13.60
N PHE A 64 -0.50 -4.65 12.31
CA PHE A 64 0.34 -5.57 11.57
C PHE A 64 1.76 -5.03 11.41
N LEU A 65 1.93 -3.79 10.96
CA LEU A 65 3.25 -3.13 10.89
C LEU A 65 3.92 -3.08 12.28
N HIS A 66 3.15 -2.82 13.33
CA HIS A 66 3.65 -2.86 14.70
C HIS A 66 4.20 -4.24 15.09
N SER A 67 3.48 -5.30 14.74
CA SER A 67 3.92 -6.68 14.96
C SER A 67 5.20 -7.05 14.19
N MET A 68 5.54 -6.28 13.15
CA MET A 68 6.80 -6.41 12.42
C MET A 68 7.97 -5.68 13.08
N GLY A 69 7.72 -4.94 14.17
CA GLY A 69 8.74 -4.20 14.93
C GLY A 69 8.78 -2.70 14.63
N PHE A 70 7.89 -2.17 13.79
CA PHE A 70 7.80 -0.72 13.56
C PHE A 70 7.09 -0.03 14.71
N SER A 71 7.79 0.89 15.36
CA SER A 71 7.24 1.64 16.50
C SER A 71 6.35 2.81 16.08
N THR A 72 6.56 3.31 14.87
CA THR A 72 5.87 4.46 14.29
C THR A 72 5.25 4.07 12.96
N VAL A 73 3.98 4.43 12.77
CA VAL A 73 3.24 4.31 11.52
C VAL A 73 2.87 5.72 11.05
N VAL A 74 3.05 6.02 9.76
CA VAL A 74 2.62 7.29 9.17
C VAL A 74 1.47 7.08 8.20
N THR A 75 0.55 8.04 8.14
CA THR A 75 -0.63 8.00 7.27
C THR A 75 -1.23 9.40 7.06
N GLU A 76 -2.37 9.49 6.37
CA GLU A 76 -3.12 10.72 6.11
C GLU A 76 -3.92 11.19 7.34
N GLY A 77 -3.96 12.51 7.56
CA GLY A 77 -4.80 13.16 8.55
C GLY A 77 -6.17 13.50 7.97
N VAL A 78 -7.13 12.59 8.14
CA VAL A 78 -8.47 12.75 7.56
C VAL A 78 -9.43 13.43 8.54
N ASP A 79 -10.11 14.48 8.09
CA ASP A 79 -10.97 15.32 8.93
C ASP A 79 -12.05 14.54 9.70
N TRP A 80 -12.71 13.55 9.07
CA TRP A 80 -13.75 12.77 9.75
C TRP A 80 -13.19 11.81 10.82
N VAL A 81 -11.94 11.36 10.67
CA VAL A 81 -11.25 10.54 11.67
C VAL A 81 -10.78 11.42 12.83
N LEU A 82 -10.23 12.60 12.52
CA LEU A 82 -9.72 13.53 13.52
C LEU A 82 -10.86 14.21 14.31
N GLY A 83 -11.99 14.50 13.67
CA GLY A 83 -13.11 15.20 14.28
C GLY A 83 -12.69 16.59 14.77
N TRP A 84 -12.76 16.81 16.09
CA TRP A 84 -12.32 18.06 16.72
C TRP A 84 -10.81 18.13 16.98
N ARG A 85 -10.10 17.01 16.77
CA ARG A 85 -8.66 16.88 17.05
C ARG A 85 -7.84 17.45 15.89
N SER A 86 -6.53 17.53 16.06
CA SER A 86 -5.60 18.15 15.10
C SER A 86 -4.59 17.14 14.56
N PRO A 87 -4.19 17.22 13.28
CA PRO A 87 -3.14 16.34 12.76
C PRO A 87 -1.75 16.58 13.38
N ASN A 88 -1.61 17.63 14.19
CA ASN A 88 -0.34 18.12 14.71
C ASN A 88 0.10 17.49 16.04
N TYR A 89 -0.37 16.28 16.32
CA TYR A 89 -0.06 15.53 17.54
C TYR A 89 0.28 14.08 17.21
N VAL A 90 0.99 13.42 18.13
CA VAL A 90 1.19 11.97 18.08
C VAL A 90 -0.11 11.29 18.51
N TYR A 91 -0.52 10.25 17.78
CA TYR A 91 -1.63 9.39 18.15
C TYR A 91 -1.15 7.98 18.47
N LYS A 92 -2.02 7.17 19.05
CA LYS A 92 -1.86 5.73 19.20
C LYS A 92 -2.83 5.02 18.26
N ALA A 93 -2.41 3.98 17.57
CA ALA A 93 -3.35 3.16 16.81
C ALA A 93 -4.36 2.48 17.76
N TRP A 94 -5.61 2.31 17.33
CA TRP A 94 -6.54 1.46 18.08
C TRP A 94 -6.03 0.01 18.04
N GLY A 95 -6.07 -0.70 19.18
CA GLY A 95 -5.78 -2.14 19.25
C GLY A 95 -4.32 -2.55 19.47
N CYS A 96 -3.36 -1.62 19.39
CA CYS A 96 -1.94 -1.88 19.61
C CYS A 96 -1.17 -0.61 20.05
N ASP A 97 0.12 -0.72 20.35
CA ASP A 97 0.95 0.37 20.87
C ASP A 97 1.72 1.18 19.81
N ALA A 98 1.38 1.01 18.52
CA ALA A 98 1.95 1.81 17.45
C ALA A 98 1.68 3.31 17.67
N ARG A 99 2.73 4.13 17.56
CA ARG A 99 2.60 5.58 17.43
C ARG A 99 2.15 5.89 16.01
N VAL A 100 1.19 6.78 15.85
CA VAL A 100 0.67 7.20 14.54
C VAL A 100 0.92 8.68 14.36
N LEU A 101 1.66 9.04 13.31
CA LEU A 101 1.74 10.42 12.83
C LEU A 101 0.86 10.56 11.61
N VAL A 102 0.06 11.62 11.56
CA VAL A 102 -0.88 11.84 10.48
C VAL A 102 -0.50 13.11 9.73
N ARG A 103 -0.56 13.05 8.40
CA ARG A 103 -0.16 14.16 7.53
C ARG A 103 -1.08 15.35 7.77
N ASN A 104 -0.50 16.54 7.85
CA ASN A 104 -1.25 17.78 7.76
C ASN A 104 -1.46 18.09 6.27
N TYR A 105 -2.51 17.52 5.68
CA TYR A 105 -2.73 17.61 4.24
C TYR A 105 -2.82 19.06 3.75
N ARG A 106 -3.40 19.99 4.53
CA ARG A 106 -3.55 21.40 4.11
C ARG A 106 -2.20 22.05 3.86
N LEU A 107 -1.32 21.99 4.86
CA LEU A 107 0.03 22.57 4.77
C LEU A 107 0.94 21.79 3.81
N SER A 108 0.66 20.50 3.61
CA SER A 108 1.38 19.68 2.64
C SER A 108 0.99 20.06 1.21
N ASP A 109 -0.30 20.17 0.93
CA ASP A 109 -0.83 20.55 -0.39
C ASP A 109 -0.46 21.99 -0.79
N ASP A 110 -0.24 22.87 0.18
CA ASP A 110 0.26 24.22 -0.08
C ASP A 110 1.64 24.19 -0.76
N VAL A 111 2.48 23.20 -0.43
CA VAL A 111 3.80 22.98 -1.05
C VAL A 111 3.69 22.07 -2.27
N GLY A 112 2.92 20.98 -2.18
CA GLY A 112 2.83 19.95 -3.24
C GLY A 112 1.99 20.34 -4.45
N PHE A 113 0.95 21.15 -4.26
CA PHE A 113 -0.01 21.49 -5.33
C PHE A 113 -0.14 23.01 -5.55
N ARG A 114 -0.20 23.81 -4.48
CA ARG A 114 -0.51 25.26 -4.59
C ARG A 114 0.71 26.15 -4.74
N PHE A 115 1.93 25.63 -4.65
CA PHE A 115 3.15 26.44 -4.66
C PHE A 115 3.25 27.32 -5.91
N GLY A 116 2.93 26.76 -7.09
CA GLY A 116 2.89 27.48 -8.37
C GLY A 116 1.56 28.18 -8.69
N ALA A 117 0.54 28.06 -7.85
CA ALA A 117 -0.83 28.48 -8.14
C ALA A 117 -1.01 30.00 -8.01
N ARG A 118 -0.77 30.76 -9.09
CA ARG A 118 -0.89 32.24 -9.10
C ARG A 118 -2.30 32.78 -8.80
N TRP A 119 -3.31 31.92 -8.91
CA TRP A 119 -4.70 32.26 -8.56
C TRP A 119 -4.99 32.12 -7.06
N TRP A 120 -4.12 31.45 -6.30
CA TRP A 120 -4.25 31.29 -4.86
C TRP A 120 -3.88 32.61 -4.16
N ASP A 121 -4.72 33.05 -3.24
CA ASP A 121 -4.60 34.33 -2.54
C ASP A 121 -3.35 34.43 -1.63
N GLN A 122 -2.74 33.28 -1.29
CA GLN A 122 -1.48 33.26 -0.55
C GLN A 122 -0.24 33.19 -1.45
N TRP A 123 -0.39 33.11 -2.76
CA TRP A 123 0.75 33.11 -3.70
C TRP A 123 1.44 34.49 -3.74
N PRO A 124 2.79 34.56 -3.81
CA PRO A 124 3.74 33.44 -3.84
C PRO A 124 3.99 32.84 -2.45
N LEU A 125 4.20 31.53 -2.38
CA LEU A 125 4.59 30.84 -1.15
C LEU A 125 6.10 30.95 -0.93
N THR A 126 6.53 31.78 0.00
CA THR A 126 7.95 31.95 0.35
C THR A 126 8.33 31.11 1.58
N ALA A 127 9.62 30.78 1.72
CA ALA A 127 10.13 30.01 2.85
C ALA A 127 9.83 30.68 4.20
N ASP A 128 9.96 32.02 4.29
CA ASP A 128 9.65 32.76 5.52
C ASP A 128 8.16 32.72 5.84
N LYS A 129 7.29 32.97 4.84
CA LYS A 129 5.83 32.89 4.99
C LYS A 129 5.41 31.51 5.50
N TYR A 130 5.90 30.45 4.85
CA TYR A 130 5.58 29.07 5.24
C TYR A 130 6.11 28.74 6.64
N ALA A 131 7.34 29.11 6.96
CA ALA A 131 7.89 28.92 8.31
C ALA A 131 7.08 29.70 9.37
N ALA A 132 6.51 30.86 9.03
CA ALA A 132 5.62 31.61 9.91
C ALA A 132 4.31 30.87 10.19
N TRP A 133 3.74 30.26 9.17
CA TRP A 133 2.55 29.42 9.34
C TRP A 133 2.85 28.19 10.18
N LEU A 134 3.97 27.50 9.93
CA LEU A 134 4.41 26.36 10.73
C LEU A 134 4.58 26.76 12.20
N GLU A 135 5.22 27.89 12.47
CA GLU A 135 5.39 28.36 13.85
C GLU A 135 4.05 28.73 14.46
N ALA A 136 3.16 29.43 13.76
CA ALA A 136 1.85 29.82 14.29
C ALA A 136 0.88 28.64 14.48
N THR A 137 1.12 27.50 13.82
CA THR A 137 0.27 26.31 13.85
C THR A 137 0.31 25.65 15.24
N PRO A 138 -0.84 25.48 15.93
CA PRO A 138 -0.89 24.80 17.22
C PRO A 138 -0.61 23.30 17.10
N GLY A 139 0.12 22.76 18.07
CA GLY A 139 0.44 21.34 18.18
C GLY A 139 1.85 21.09 18.68
N ASP A 140 2.22 19.82 18.76
CA ASP A 140 3.54 19.37 19.16
C ASP A 140 4.47 19.12 17.95
N LEU A 141 3.88 18.82 16.79
CA LEU A 141 4.57 18.54 15.54
C LEU A 141 3.71 19.00 14.35
N VAL A 142 4.31 19.18 13.18
CA VAL A 142 3.57 19.31 11.92
C VAL A 142 4.19 18.33 10.94
N PHE A 143 3.46 17.26 10.62
CA PHE A 143 3.93 16.27 9.65
C PHE A 143 3.55 16.70 8.24
N ILE A 144 4.56 17.09 7.46
CA ILE A 144 4.44 17.48 6.06
C ILE A 144 4.93 16.31 5.21
N ALA A 145 4.07 15.82 4.32
CA ALA A 145 4.39 14.77 3.37
C ALA A 145 3.96 15.19 1.97
N VAL A 146 4.90 15.14 1.04
CA VAL A 146 4.73 15.52 -0.37
C VAL A 146 5.54 14.55 -1.23
N ASP A 147 5.12 14.34 -2.48
CA ASP A 147 5.89 13.56 -3.44
C ASP A 147 7.27 14.15 -3.65
N TYR A 148 8.27 13.30 -3.86
CA TYR A 148 9.64 13.76 -4.07
C TYR A 148 9.73 14.60 -5.36
N GLU A 149 8.94 14.23 -6.36
CA GLU A 149 8.70 14.87 -7.65
C GLU A 149 8.14 16.30 -7.51
N THR A 150 7.64 16.69 -6.33
CA THR A 150 7.29 18.09 -6.02
C THR A 150 8.45 19.04 -6.32
N PHE A 151 9.68 18.60 -6.03
CA PHE A 151 10.89 19.40 -6.17
C PHE A 151 11.58 19.13 -7.51
N GLY A 152 11.04 19.69 -8.60
CA GLY A 152 11.68 19.70 -9.92
C GLY A 152 10.82 19.16 -11.06
N GLU A 153 9.73 18.45 -10.77
CA GLU A 153 8.85 17.86 -11.79
C GLU A 153 7.43 18.45 -11.72
N HIS A 154 6.73 18.36 -10.59
CA HIS A 154 5.43 19.04 -10.42
C HIS A 154 5.60 20.56 -10.39
N HIS A 155 6.68 21.00 -9.74
CA HIS A 155 7.12 22.39 -9.77
C HIS A 155 8.52 22.45 -10.38
N TRP A 156 8.59 23.01 -11.59
CA TRP A 156 9.85 23.23 -12.28
C TRP A 156 10.76 24.18 -11.49
N PRO A 157 12.10 24.09 -11.62
CA PRO A 157 13.04 24.95 -10.91
C PRO A 157 12.73 26.45 -11.04
N GLU A 158 12.25 26.89 -12.21
CA GLU A 158 11.89 28.27 -12.53
C GLU A 158 10.71 28.80 -11.71
N SER A 159 9.90 27.92 -11.11
CA SER A 159 8.86 28.30 -10.14
C SER A 159 9.44 28.88 -8.84
N GLY A 160 10.73 28.63 -8.58
CA GLY A 160 11.41 29.00 -7.33
C GLY A 160 11.36 27.91 -6.26
N ILE A 161 10.81 26.71 -6.55
CA ILE A 161 10.67 25.63 -5.56
C ILE A 161 12.02 25.17 -4.97
N HIS A 162 13.09 25.16 -5.77
CA HIS A 162 14.43 24.82 -5.27
C HIS A 162 15.00 25.91 -4.35
N GLU A 163 14.73 27.19 -4.64
CA GLU A 163 15.11 28.28 -3.73
C GLU A 163 14.28 28.20 -2.44
N PHE A 164 12.98 27.91 -2.53
CA PHE A 164 12.15 27.65 -1.36
C PHE A 164 12.75 26.54 -0.48
N LEU A 165 13.08 25.38 -1.05
CA LEU A 165 13.68 24.26 -0.32
C LEU A 165 15.05 24.63 0.29
N ARG A 166 15.85 25.44 -0.42
CA ARG A 166 17.14 25.93 0.06
C ARG A 166 17.00 26.90 1.25
N TRP A 167 15.97 27.75 1.26
CA TRP A 167 15.76 28.76 2.30
C TRP A 167 14.96 28.23 3.49
N LEU A 168 14.08 27.26 3.30
CA LEU A 168 13.18 26.76 4.34
C LEU A 168 13.90 26.33 5.63
N PRO A 169 15.01 25.56 5.59
CA PRO A 169 15.73 25.22 6.82
C PRO A 169 16.28 26.43 7.58
N ARG A 170 16.69 27.48 6.87
CA ARG A 170 17.20 28.72 7.46
C ARG A 170 16.10 29.52 8.13
N GLU A 171 14.94 29.63 7.49
CA GLU A 171 13.79 30.35 8.05
C GLU A 171 13.20 29.60 9.25
N VAL A 172 13.19 28.26 9.23
CA VAL A 172 12.82 27.44 10.38
C VAL A 172 13.80 27.62 11.54
N ALA A 173 15.11 27.65 11.28
CA ALA A 173 16.12 27.80 12.33
C ALA A 173 16.07 29.16 13.08
N LYS A 174 15.49 30.20 12.45
CA LYS A 174 15.26 31.50 13.11
C LYS A 174 14.12 31.46 14.14
N ARG A 175 13.28 30.42 14.09
CA ARG A 175 12.04 30.32 14.86
C ARG A 175 12.25 29.40 16.07
N PRO A 176 12.28 29.93 17.30
CA PRO A 176 12.69 29.16 18.47
C PRO A 176 11.73 28.01 18.83
N ARG A 177 10.49 28.03 18.31
CA ARG A 177 9.51 26.95 18.54
C ARG A 177 9.60 25.82 17.52
N LEU A 178 10.37 25.99 16.44
CA LEU A 178 10.47 25.02 15.37
C LEU A 178 11.82 24.32 15.37
N ARG A 179 11.79 23.05 14.96
CA ARG A 179 12.95 22.22 14.69
C ARG A 179 12.54 21.12 13.73
N PHE A 180 13.47 20.67 12.90
CA PHE A 180 13.28 19.42 12.18
C PHE A 180 13.48 18.24 13.14
N ALA A 181 12.75 17.16 12.86
CA ALA A 181 12.90 15.88 13.52
C ALA A 181 12.62 14.79 12.49
N THR A 182 13.29 13.66 12.62
CA THR A 182 12.86 12.45 11.91
C THR A 182 11.49 11.99 12.43
N VAL A 183 10.77 11.18 11.65
CA VAL A 183 9.42 10.68 12.01
C VAL A 183 9.45 9.93 13.35
N SER A 184 10.45 9.06 13.55
CA SER A 184 10.66 8.29 14.77
C SER A 184 11.01 9.17 15.97
N GLU A 185 11.79 10.23 15.77
CA GLU A 185 12.08 11.21 16.83
C GLU A 185 10.83 12.01 17.19
N ALA A 186 10.05 12.47 16.21
CA ALA A 186 8.82 13.20 16.45
C ALA A 186 7.81 12.35 17.25
N ALA A 187 7.65 11.08 16.88
CA ALA A 187 6.75 10.14 17.54
C ALA A 187 7.18 9.75 18.97
N SER A 188 8.49 9.76 19.27
CA SER A 188 9.02 9.39 20.60
C SER A 188 9.08 10.56 21.58
N ARG A 189 9.15 11.80 21.10
CA ARG A 189 9.27 13.01 21.94
C ARG A 189 8.00 13.39 22.69
N HIS A 190 6.85 12.93 22.22
CA HIS A 190 5.55 13.32 22.78
C HIS A 190 4.71 12.08 23.10
N PRO A 191 3.97 12.07 24.23
CA PRO A 191 3.01 11.00 24.49
C PRO A 191 1.86 11.10 23.47
N PRO A 192 1.20 9.97 23.11
CA PRO A 192 0.01 10.00 22.29
C PRO A 192 -1.06 10.87 22.94
N ARG A 193 -1.61 11.79 22.17
CA ARG A 193 -2.67 12.68 22.63
C ARG A 193 -3.99 11.94 22.77
N ASP A 194 -4.23 10.99 21.87
CA ASP A 194 -5.45 10.20 21.78
C ASP A 194 -5.26 8.98 20.85
N VAL A 195 -6.32 8.24 20.59
CA VAL A 195 -6.36 7.08 19.67
C VAL A 195 -6.77 7.49 18.26
N TYR A 196 -5.95 7.17 17.25
CA TYR A 196 -6.34 7.28 15.84
C TYR A 196 -7.02 5.98 15.40
N ASP A 197 -8.35 5.99 15.45
CA ASP A 197 -9.21 4.83 15.21
C ASP A 197 -9.80 4.90 13.79
N VAL A 198 -9.33 4.02 12.92
CA VAL A 198 -9.87 3.81 11.57
C VAL A 198 -10.24 2.33 11.43
N PRO A 199 -11.53 1.98 11.49
CA PRO A 199 -11.94 0.58 11.38
C PRO A 199 -11.70 0.04 9.95
N PRO A 200 -11.53 -1.29 9.78
CA PRO A 200 -11.15 -1.87 8.48
C PRO A 200 -12.12 -1.55 7.32
N TRP A 201 -13.42 -1.40 7.58
CA TRP A 201 -14.41 -1.05 6.55
C TRP A 201 -14.41 0.43 6.13
N ALA A 202 -13.64 1.29 6.81
CA ALA A 202 -13.50 2.71 6.52
C ALA A 202 -12.03 3.07 6.24
N THR A 203 -11.30 2.13 5.62
CA THR A 203 -9.88 2.30 5.28
C THR A 203 -9.66 3.60 4.51
N ILE A 204 -8.70 4.39 4.99
CA ILE A 204 -8.33 5.68 4.40
C ILE A 204 -7.10 5.56 3.52
N SER A 205 -6.83 6.58 2.72
CA SER A 205 -5.58 6.81 1.99
C SER A 205 -5.31 8.32 1.93
N TRP A 206 -4.21 8.73 1.31
CA TRP A 206 -3.93 10.15 1.07
C TRP A 206 -4.49 10.73 -0.24
N ALA A 207 -4.99 9.88 -1.14
CA ALA A 207 -5.43 10.31 -2.47
C ALA A 207 -6.91 10.72 -2.50
N ASP A 208 -7.26 11.63 -3.41
CA ASP A 208 -8.63 12.05 -3.74
C ASP A 208 -9.55 12.31 -2.52
N GLU A 209 -10.60 11.49 -2.36
CA GLU A 209 -11.57 11.53 -1.27
C GLU A 209 -11.03 10.98 0.06
N ARG A 210 -9.74 10.61 0.11
CA ARG A 210 -9.00 10.03 1.24
C ARG A 210 -9.52 8.66 1.64
N ASP A 211 -9.86 7.86 0.64
CA ASP A 211 -10.32 6.48 0.75
C ASP A 211 -9.63 5.61 -0.33
N LEU A 212 -10.12 4.39 -0.56
CA LEU A 212 -9.54 3.47 -1.55
C LEU A 212 -10.00 3.72 -3.00
N SER A 213 -10.85 4.71 -3.24
CA SER A 213 -11.51 4.88 -4.53
C SER A 213 -10.57 5.32 -5.66
N ALA A 214 -9.38 5.83 -5.34
CA ALA A 214 -8.33 6.11 -6.32
C ALA A 214 -7.81 4.83 -7.01
N TRP A 215 -7.85 3.67 -6.34
CA TRP A 215 -7.37 2.38 -6.89
C TRP A 215 -8.47 1.32 -7.04
N LEU A 216 -9.61 1.45 -6.34
CA LEU A 216 -10.70 0.45 -6.33
C LEU A 216 -12.11 1.08 -6.50
N GLY A 217 -12.17 2.32 -7.02
CA GLY A 217 -13.40 3.11 -7.11
C GLY A 217 -14.37 2.67 -8.21
N ASN A 218 -13.88 2.06 -9.29
CA ASN A 218 -14.71 1.65 -10.43
C ASN A 218 -14.59 0.15 -10.79
N GLU A 219 -15.42 -0.30 -11.74
CA GLU A 219 -15.45 -1.70 -12.19
C GLU A 219 -14.18 -2.14 -12.92
N LEU A 220 -13.52 -1.25 -13.68
CA LEU A 220 -12.27 -1.58 -14.39
C LEU A 220 -11.19 -1.98 -13.38
N GLN A 221 -11.01 -1.14 -12.38
CA GLN A 221 -10.09 -1.33 -11.26
C GLN A 221 -10.41 -2.60 -10.47
N ARG A 222 -11.67 -2.77 -10.06
CA ARG A 222 -12.10 -3.94 -9.27
C ARG A 222 -11.92 -5.25 -10.04
N ASN A 223 -12.23 -5.28 -11.34
CA ASN A 223 -12.05 -6.47 -12.17
C ASN A 223 -10.57 -6.83 -12.34
N ALA A 224 -9.72 -5.83 -12.60
CA ALA A 224 -8.28 -6.04 -12.75
C ALA A 224 -7.64 -6.51 -11.43
N PHE A 225 -8.00 -5.88 -10.32
CA PHE A 225 -7.53 -6.27 -8.98
C PHE A 225 -8.01 -7.67 -8.58
N ALA A 226 -9.25 -8.03 -8.91
CA ALA A 226 -9.78 -9.37 -8.66
C ALA A 226 -8.99 -10.43 -9.43
N LEU A 227 -8.66 -10.19 -10.71
CA LEU A 227 -7.82 -11.11 -11.49
C LEU A 227 -6.40 -11.21 -10.90
N LEU A 228 -5.77 -10.09 -10.57
CA LEU A 228 -4.45 -10.08 -9.91
C LEU A 228 -4.47 -10.91 -8.61
N SER A 229 -5.48 -10.69 -7.76
CA SER A 229 -5.65 -11.40 -6.49
C SER A 229 -5.89 -12.90 -6.69
N TRP A 230 -6.68 -13.24 -7.71
CA TRP A 230 -6.95 -14.62 -8.07
C TRP A 230 -5.67 -15.35 -8.51
N LEU A 231 -4.76 -14.68 -9.21
CA LEU A 231 -3.50 -15.28 -9.66
C LEU A 231 -2.47 -15.51 -8.54
N TYR A 232 -2.62 -14.83 -7.40
CA TYR A 232 -1.60 -14.82 -6.33
C TYR A 232 -1.22 -16.22 -5.82
N PRO A 233 -2.15 -17.12 -5.41
CA PRO A 233 -1.74 -18.41 -4.84
C PRO A 233 -0.97 -19.29 -5.83
N TYR A 234 -1.31 -19.20 -7.11
CA TYR A 234 -0.62 -19.93 -8.18
C TYR A 234 0.77 -19.36 -8.42
N ALA A 235 0.89 -18.03 -8.54
CA ALA A 235 2.18 -17.37 -8.68
C ALA A 235 3.09 -17.65 -7.48
N LYS A 236 2.54 -17.64 -6.26
CA LYS A 236 3.24 -17.95 -5.01
C LYS A 236 3.74 -19.39 -4.97
N ALA A 237 2.91 -20.36 -5.36
CA ALA A 237 3.27 -21.77 -5.39
C ALA A 237 4.40 -22.06 -6.39
N LEU A 238 4.38 -21.41 -7.55
CA LEU A 238 5.45 -21.51 -8.55
C LEU A 238 6.74 -20.82 -8.10
N GLY A 239 6.62 -19.65 -7.45
CA GLY A 239 7.76 -18.87 -6.98
C GLY A 239 8.61 -18.32 -8.13
N GLY A 240 9.86 -17.97 -7.81
CA GLY A 240 10.86 -17.51 -8.77
C GLY A 240 10.35 -16.36 -9.64
N GLU A 241 10.58 -16.48 -10.94
CA GLU A 241 10.22 -15.46 -11.92
C GLU A 241 8.70 -15.20 -12.01
N VAL A 242 7.87 -16.22 -11.82
CA VAL A 242 6.41 -16.07 -11.91
C VAL A 242 5.90 -15.20 -10.77
N LEU A 243 6.40 -15.44 -9.56
CA LEU A 243 6.07 -14.61 -8.40
C LEU A 243 6.63 -13.18 -8.56
N ARG A 244 7.84 -13.02 -9.13
CA ARG A 244 8.40 -11.69 -9.41
C ARG A 244 7.50 -10.90 -10.36
N LEU A 245 7.06 -11.51 -11.47
CA LEU A 245 6.14 -10.88 -12.42
C LEU A 245 4.80 -10.51 -11.77
N TRP A 246 4.24 -11.40 -10.94
CA TRP A 246 3.04 -11.08 -10.17
C TRP A 246 3.26 -9.87 -9.24
N ARG A 247 4.41 -9.81 -8.55
CA ARG A 247 4.78 -8.68 -7.68
C ARG A 247 4.90 -7.38 -8.44
N GLU A 248 5.52 -7.38 -9.61
CA GLU A 248 5.63 -6.18 -10.48
C GLU A 248 4.25 -5.72 -10.96
N LEU A 249 3.41 -6.67 -11.40
CA LEU A 249 2.04 -6.36 -11.79
C LEU A 249 1.15 -5.94 -10.61
N SER A 250 1.59 -6.11 -9.36
CA SER A 250 0.85 -5.68 -8.17
C SER A 250 1.04 -4.21 -7.77
N THR A 251 1.93 -3.49 -8.46
CA THR A 251 2.18 -2.04 -8.28
C THR A 251 0.87 -1.25 -8.35
N SER A 252 0.65 -0.33 -7.41
CA SER A 252 -0.60 0.44 -7.26
C SER A 252 -0.92 1.29 -8.49
N ASP A 253 0.09 1.85 -9.15
CA ASP A 253 0.01 2.67 -10.36
C ASP A 253 -0.86 2.06 -11.46
N HIS A 254 -0.74 0.74 -11.68
CA HIS A 254 -1.53 0.06 -12.69
C HIS A 254 -3.04 0.22 -12.47
N LEU A 255 -3.49 0.24 -11.22
CA LEU A 255 -4.88 0.47 -10.85
C LEU A 255 -5.20 1.97 -10.82
N TYR A 256 -4.27 2.80 -10.37
CA TYR A 256 -4.42 4.25 -10.34
C TYR A 256 -4.70 4.83 -11.74
N TYR A 257 -4.02 4.32 -12.77
CA TYR A 257 -4.22 4.75 -14.16
C TYR A 257 -5.59 4.37 -14.76
N GLN A 258 -6.33 3.48 -14.10
CA GLN A 258 -7.67 3.03 -14.52
C GLN A 258 -8.80 3.82 -13.87
N ALA A 259 -8.48 4.85 -13.07
CA ALA A 259 -9.49 5.67 -12.42
C ALA A 259 -10.28 6.50 -13.45
N THR A 260 -11.59 6.58 -13.24
CA THR A 260 -12.53 7.34 -14.10
C THR A 260 -13.01 8.61 -13.42
N LYS A 261 -12.13 9.24 -12.63
CA LYS A 261 -12.40 10.45 -11.86
C LYS A 261 -12.58 11.65 -12.79
N MET A 262 -13.34 12.64 -12.33
CA MET A 262 -13.62 13.89 -13.05
C MET A 262 -13.19 15.09 -12.21
N GLY A 263 -13.10 16.27 -12.83
CA GLY A 263 -12.71 17.50 -12.14
C GLY A 263 -11.25 17.46 -11.66
N PRO A 264 -10.91 18.13 -10.55
CA PRO A 264 -9.53 18.24 -10.08
C PRO A 264 -8.82 16.89 -9.88
N ALA A 265 -9.49 15.90 -9.29
CA ALA A 265 -8.94 14.55 -9.16
C ALA A 265 -8.68 13.91 -10.52
N GLY A 266 -9.63 14.03 -11.46
CA GLY A 266 -9.47 13.53 -12.83
C GLY A 266 -8.29 14.16 -13.58
N GLU A 267 -8.01 15.45 -13.35
CA GLU A 267 -6.85 16.14 -13.94
C GLU A 267 -5.53 15.55 -13.40
N VAL A 268 -5.45 15.27 -12.09
CA VAL A 268 -4.28 14.62 -11.48
C VAL A 268 -4.08 13.21 -12.04
N HIS A 269 -5.12 12.37 -12.07
CA HIS A 269 -5.03 11.04 -12.69
C HIS A 269 -4.60 11.07 -14.15
N SER A 270 -5.10 12.04 -14.92
CA SER A 270 -4.75 12.19 -16.34
C SER A 270 -3.31 12.65 -16.53
N TYR A 271 -2.79 13.49 -15.62
CA TYR A 271 -1.40 13.96 -15.66
C TYR A 271 -0.39 12.82 -15.47
N PHE A 272 -0.64 11.92 -14.51
CA PHE A 272 0.27 10.80 -14.21
C PHE A 272 0.10 9.59 -15.14
N SER A 273 -1.03 9.45 -15.84
CA SER A 273 -1.29 8.28 -16.68
C SER A 273 -0.57 8.35 -18.02
N PRO A 274 0.28 7.36 -18.39
CA PRO A 274 0.95 7.34 -19.69
C PRO A 274 0.04 6.88 -20.84
N TYR A 275 -1.20 6.48 -20.55
CA TYR A 275 -2.07 5.83 -21.53
C TYR A 275 -3.05 6.79 -22.22
N GLY A 276 -3.28 7.98 -21.65
CA GLY A 276 -4.22 8.98 -22.18
C GLY A 276 -5.70 8.63 -22.01
N SER A 277 -6.04 7.42 -21.54
CA SER A 277 -7.38 7.09 -21.07
C SER A 277 -7.37 5.90 -20.11
N ALA A 278 -8.30 5.89 -19.15
CA ALA A 278 -8.47 4.80 -18.19
C ALA A 278 -8.79 3.46 -18.88
N TYR A 279 -9.56 3.49 -19.96
CA TYR A 279 -9.91 2.29 -20.74
C TYR A 279 -8.66 1.65 -21.39
N LYS A 280 -7.79 2.47 -21.99
CA LYS A 280 -6.55 1.96 -22.57
C LYS A 280 -5.59 1.42 -21.51
N ALA A 281 -5.51 2.09 -20.35
CA ALA A 281 -4.74 1.59 -19.21
C ALA A 281 -5.26 0.21 -18.76
N HIS A 282 -6.59 0.05 -18.66
CA HIS A 282 -7.23 -1.20 -18.31
C HIS A 282 -6.97 -2.31 -19.32
N ASP A 283 -7.11 -2.03 -20.63
CA ASP A 283 -6.88 -3.01 -21.69
C ASP A 283 -5.44 -3.52 -21.68
N VAL A 284 -4.46 -2.62 -21.54
CA VAL A 284 -3.03 -2.97 -21.50
C VAL A 284 -2.70 -3.79 -20.26
N TYR A 285 -3.17 -3.36 -19.08
CA TYR A 285 -2.91 -4.07 -17.84
C TYR A 285 -3.59 -5.45 -17.82
N THR A 286 -4.83 -5.53 -18.30
CA THR A 286 -5.56 -6.80 -18.43
C THR A 286 -4.86 -7.75 -19.38
N ALA A 287 -4.33 -7.27 -20.52
CA ALA A 287 -3.52 -8.10 -21.41
C ALA A 287 -2.26 -8.64 -20.73
N ALA A 288 -1.59 -7.84 -19.88
CA ALA A 288 -0.44 -8.28 -19.11
C ALA A 288 -0.82 -9.33 -18.04
N LEU A 289 -1.96 -9.17 -17.36
CA LEU A 289 -2.48 -10.19 -16.44
C LEU A 289 -2.82 -11.49 -17.17
N TYR A 290 -3.41 -11.44 -18.36
CA TYR A 290 -3.66 -12.64 -19.17
C TYR A 290 -2.36 -13.31 -19.63
N ALA A 291 -1.31 -12.54 -19.94
CA ALA A 291 0.00 -13.10 -20.22
C ALA A 291 0.55 -13.85 -18.98
N LEU A 292 0.36 -13.31 -17.77
CA LEU A 292 0.71 -14.01 -16.52
C LEU A 292 -0.12 -15.29 -16.33
N VAL A 293 -1.42 -15.29 -16.64
CA VAL A 293 -2.27 -16.50 -16.62
C VAL A 293 -1.66 -17.60 -17.50
N LEU A 294 -1.33 -17.27 -18.76
CA LEU A 294 -0.72 -18.22 -19.68
C LEU A 294 0.61 -18.74 -19.14
N HIS A 295 1.45 -17.84 -18.62
CA HIS A 295 2.73 -18.21 -18.05
C HIS A 295 2.60 -19.15 -16.83
N ILE A 296 1.63 -18.91 -15.96
CA ILE A 296 1.29 -19.79 -14.84
C ILE A 296 0.87 -21.16 -15.36
N ARG A 297 -0.03 -21.21 -16.36
CA ARG A 297 -0.54 -22.48 -16.91
C ARG A 297 0.55 -23.31 -17.59
N GLU A 298 1.45 -22.68 -18.34
CA GLU A 298 2.56 -23.35 -19.00
C GLU A 298 3.54 -24.00 -18.01
N ARG A 299 3.71 -23.39 -16.83
CA ARG A 299 4.62 -23.87 -15.78
C ARG A 299 3.92 -24.70 -14.70
N TRP A 300 2.60 -24.83 -14.77
CA TRP A 300 1.82 -25.51 -13.74
C TRP A 300 2.11 -27.00 -13.72
N SER A 301 2.22 -27.58 -12.53
CA SER A 301 2.45 -29.01 -12.33
C SER A 301 1.75 -29.50 -11.07
N ALA A 302 1.60 -30.83 -10.94
CA ALA A 302 1.10 -31.44 -9.72
C ALA A 302 1.94 -31.04 -8.49
N GLU A 303 3.27 -30.93 -8.62
CA GLU A 303 4.16 -30.51 -7.54
C GLU A 303 3.97 -29.04 -7.14
N ALA A 304 3.56 -28.17 -8.07
CA ALA A 304 3.18 -26.80 -7.75
C ALA A 304 1.82 -26.78 -7.01
N ALA A 305 0.86 -27.58 -7.47
CA ALA A 305 -0.46 -27.71 -6.84
C ALA A 305 -0.38 -28.18 -5.37
N GLU A 306 0.61 -29.01 -5.02
CA GLU A 306 0.88 -29.43 -3.63
C GLU A 306 1.26 -28.27 -2.69
N ARG A 307 1.79 -27.17 -3.23
CA ARG A 307 2.22 -26.00 -2.44
C ARG A 307 1.12 -24.96 -2.28
N VAL A 308 0.01 -25.10 -3.01
CA VAL A 308 -1.10 -24.14 -2.95
C VAL A 308 -1.89 -24.35 -1.67
N VAL A 309 -2.17 -23.24 -1.00
CA VAL A 309 -3.12 -23.16 0.10
C VAL A 309 -4.04 -21.98 -0.16
N PHE A 310 -5.33 -22.26 -0.31
CA PHE A 310 -6.34 -21.21 -0.45
C PHE A 310 -6.81 -20.72 0.93
N ASN A 311 -7.17 -19.44 1.01
CA ASN A 311 -7.71 -18.82 2.23
C ASN A 311 -9.07 -18.14 1.97
N ASP A 312 -9.68 -18.39 0.82
CA ASP A 312 -10.82 -17.67 0.27
C ASP A 312 -11.94 -18.64 -0.21
N GLU A 313 -12.82 -18.17 -1.10
CA GLU A 313 -13.93 -18.92 -1.67
C GLU A 313 -13.51 -20.12 -2.53
N ARG A 314 -12.23 -20.25 -2.88
CA ARG A 314 -11.71 -21.38 -3.65
C ARG A 314 -11.55 -22.64 -2.82
N CYS A 315 -11.67 -22.57 -1.49
CA CYS A 315 -11.74 -23.78 -0.68
C CYS A 315 -13.01 -24.59 -1.02
N PHE A 316 -12.93 -25.92 -0.95
CA PHE A 316 -14.09 -26.78 -1.06
C PHE A 316 -14.88 -26.78 0.26
N TYR A 317 -16.20 -26.62 0.16
CA TYR A 317 -17.13 -26.69 1.29
C TYR A 317 -18.19 -27.76 1.03
N GLY A 318 -18.25 -28.79 1.88
CA GLY A 318 -19.24 -29.85 1.76
C GLY A 318 -19.39 -30.63 3.06
N GLY A 319 -20.62 -30.93 3.48
CA GLY A 319 -20.89 -31.77 4.65
C GLY A 319 -20.28 -31.26 5.97
N GLY A 320 -20.10 -29.93 6.11
CA GLY A 320 -19.43 -29.31 7.27
C GLY A 320 -17.90 -29.35 7.23
N VAL A 321 -17.30 -29.88 6.16
CA VAL A 321 -15.85 -29.95 5.95
C VAL A 321 -15.40 -28.80 5.04
N LYS A 322 -14.29 -28.15 5.40
CA LYS A 322 -13.58 -27.15 4.60
C LYS A 322 -12.22 -27.73 4.17
N ILE A 323 -11.94 -27.75 2.87
CA ILE A 323 -10.69 -28.25 2.30
C ILE A 323 -10.05 -27.15 1.47
N CYS A 324 -8.83 -26.73 1.78
CA CYS A 324 -8.18 -25.59 1.13
C CYS A 324 -6.84 -25.94 0.46
N SER A 325 -6.38 -27.17 0.63
CA SER A 325 -5.10 -27.66 0.09
C SER A 325 -5.20 -29.16 -0.23
N LEU A 326 -4.27 -29.67 -1.05
CA LEU A 326 -4.16 -31.11 -1.29
C LEU A 326 -3.78 -31.87 -0.01
N LYS A 327 -3.09 -31.21 0.93
CA LYS A 327 -2.81 -31.76 2.26
C LYS A 327 -4.09 -31.97 3.06
N ASP A 328 -4.99 -30.99 3.07
CA ASP A 328 -6.29 -31.12 3.73
C ASP A 328 -7.11 -32.24 3.10
N LEU A 329 -7.09 -32.33 1.76
CA LEU A 329 -7.82 -33.36 1.04
C LEU A 329 -7.38 -34.76 1.46
N ARG A 330 -6.07 -35.00 1.63
CA ARG A 330 -5.55 -36.29 2.11
C ARG A 330 -6.06 -36.64 3.50
N ALA A 331 -6.18 -35.65 4.39
CA ALA A 331 -6.64 -35.85 5.77
C ALA A 331 -8.14 -36.21 5.87
N VAL A 332 -8.92 -36.03 4.81
CA VAL A 332 -10.35 -36.35 4.78
C VAL A 332 -10.60 -37.84 4.54
N ASP A 333 -11.61 -38.39 5.21
CA ASP A 333 -11.92 -39.82 5.15
C ASP A 333 -12.39 -40.28 3.76
N ALA A 334 -12.13 -41.56 3.46
CA ALA A 334 -12.48 -42.15 2.17
C ALA A 334 -13.98 -42.13 1.88
N GLY A 335 -14.83 -42.23 2.89
CA GLY A 335 -16.28 -42.19 2.73
C GLY A 335 -16.77 -40.81 2.30
N PHE A 336 -16.19 -39.74 2.84
CA PHE A 336 -16.45 -38.38 2.38
C PHE A 336 -15.99 -38.17 0.94
N LYS A 337 -14.75 -38.58 0.62
CA LYS A 337 -14.21 -38.48 -0.75
C LYS A 337 -15.11 -39.16 -1.77
N GLU A 338 -15.67 -40.32 -1.42
CA GLU A 338 -16.58 -41.04 -2.32
C GLU A 338 -17.94 -40.35 -2.46
N ARG A 339 -18.54 -39.89 -1.34
CA ARG A 339 -19.82 -39.15 -1.39
C ARG A 339 -19.74 -37.86 -2.21
N HIS A 340 -18.59 -37.18 -2.18
CA HIS A 340 -18.36 -35.91 -2.87
C HIS A 340 -17.46 -36.04 -4.10
N ARG A 341 -17.26 -37.26 -4.62
CA ARG A 341 -16.25 -37.55 -5.66
C ARG A 341 -16.33 -36.62 -6.86
N ARG A 342 -17.53 -36.45 -7.41
CA ARG A 342 -17.77 -35.63 -8.60
C ARG A 342 -17.38 -34.17 -8.37
N ASP A 343 -17.76 -33.60 -7.24
CA ASP A 343 -17.50 -32.19 -6.93
C ASP A 343 -16.04 -31.97 -6.58
N LEU A 344 -15.40 -32.93 -5.89
CA LEU A 344 -13.97 -32.89 -5.59
C LEU A 344 -13.12 -33.00 -6.87
N LEU A 345 -13.49 -33.86 -7.81
CA LEU A 345 -12.80 -33.94 -9.10
C LEU A 345 -12.89 -32.62 -9.86
N ARG A 346 -14.08 -32.01 -9.90
CA ARG A 346 -14.27 -30.70 -10.52
C ARG A 346 -13.44 -29.62 -9.81
N TRP A 347 -13.42 -29.62 -8.48
CA TRP A 347 -12.61 -28.69 -7.71
C TRP A 347 -11.11 -28.86 -8.01
N LEU A 348 -10.62 -30.09 -8.09
CA LEU A 348 -9.23 -30.38 -8.44
C LEU A 348 -8.86 -29.93 -9.86
N THR A 349 -9.77 -30.07 -10.83
CA THR A 349 -9.52 -29.63 -12.22
C THR A 349 -9.68 -28.13 -12.40
N ASP A 350 -10.74 -27.54 -11.85
CA ASP A 350 -11.12 -26.15 -12.12
C ASP A 350 -10.36 -25.17 -11.22
N VAL A 351 -10.01 -25.58 -9.99
CA VAL A 351 -9.36 -24.73 -8.98
C VAL A 351 -7.89 -25.09 -8.80
N PHE A 352 -7.53 -26.38 -8.66
CA PHE A 352 -6.11 -26.78 -8.57
C PHE A 352 -5.43 -26.91 -9.94
N LEU A 353 -6.16 -26.71 -11.04
CA LEU A 353 -5.66 -26.76 -12.41
C LEU A 353 -4.97 -28.09 -12.75
N LEU A 354 -5.38 -29.18 -12.08
CA LEU A 354 -4.87 -30.52 -12.35
C LEU A 354 -5.52 -31.10 -13.61
N THR A 355 -4.79 -31.94 -14.34
CA THR A 355 -5.40 -32.78 -15.38
C THR A 355 -6.37 -33.78 -14.74
N PRO A 356 -7.38 -34.29 -15.47
CA PRO A 356 -8.30 -35.31 -14.93
C PRO A 356 -7.57 -36.53 -14.34
N ALA A 357 -6.47 -36.96 -14.96
CA ALA A 357 -5.66 -38.06 -14.46
C ALA A 357 -4.91 -37.73 -13.15
N GLU A 358 -4.42 -36.51 -13.00
CA GLU A 358 -3.81 -36.04 -11.75
C GLU A 358 -4.84 -35.86 -10.64
N ALA A 359 -6.02 -35.34 -10.97
CA ALA A 359 -7.12 -35.19 -10.01
C ALA A 359 -7.57 -36.55 -9.45
N GLU A 360 -7.74 -37.56 -10.31
CA GLU A 360 -8.06 -38.93 -9.88
C GLU A 360 -6.98 -39.53 -8.98
N ARG A 361 -5.69 -39.29 -9.31
CA ARG A 361 -4.57 -39.70 -8.45
C ARG A 361 -4.63 -39.00 -7.09
N ALA A 362 -4.81 -37.69 -7.07
CA ALA A 362 -4.87 -36.90 -5.83
C ALA A 362 -6.01 -37.36 -4.90
N LEU A 363 -7.17 -37.70 -5.47
CA LEU A 363 -8.32 -38.19 -4.72
C LEU A 363 -8.14 -39.62 -4.18
N SER A 364 -7.33 -40.43 -4.87
CA SER A 364 -7.06 -41.83 -4.50
C SER A 364 -5.98 -41.99 -3.41
N ILE A 365 -5.21 -40.94 -3.13
CA ILE A 365 -4.19 -40.95 -2.08
C ILE A 365 -4.89 -40.93 -0.71
N ARG A 366 -4.56 -41.94 0.10
CA ARG A 366 -5.05 -42.10 1.48
C ARG A 366 -4.30 -41.21 2.46
#